data_AF-A0A259L4R9-F1
#
_entry.id   AF-A0A259L4R9-F1
#
_cell.length_a   1.000
_cell.length_b   1.000
_cell.length_c   1.000
_cell.angle_alpha   90.00
_cell.angle_beta   90.00
_cell.angle_gamma   90.00
#
_symmetry.space_group_name_H-M   'P 1'
#
loop_
_entity.id
_entity.type
_entity.pdbx_description
1 polymer ?
#
loop_
_entity_poly.entity_id
_entity_poly.type
_entity_poly.pdbx_seq_one_letter_code
_entity_poly.pdbx_strand_id
1 'polypeptide(L)'
;MGYKVAVAGATGNVGREILSILDERGFPADEVVALASRRSMGTEVSFGDKTLKVKDLATCDFSDTDICLMSAGGAVSKEFSPKIGAAGCVVIDNSSQWRTDPDVPLIVPEVNADAIVGFKKKNIIANPNCSTAQLVVALKPLHDAATIKRVVVSTYQSVSGAGKDAMDELFAQTRAIFVSDPVEPKIFPKRIAFNLIPQIDTFMEDGYTKEEWKMVVETKKILDPKIKLTATCVRVPVFISHSESVNVEFEKPLSAEEARKILRNAPGILLLDTREPGGYATPHEAAG
;
A
#
# COMPACT_ATOMS: atom_id res chain seq x y z
N MET A 1 -19.37 -0.31 -23.40
CA MET A 1 -19.95 -0.50 -22.06
C MET A 1 -18.77 -0.42 -21.12
N GLY A 2 -18.69 0.65 -20.35
CA GLY A 2 -17.71 0.81 -19.28
C GLY A 2 -18.18 0.11 -18.01
N TYR A 3 -17.38 0.21 -16.95
CA TYR A 3 -17.62 -0.46 -15.67
C TYR A 3 -18.42 0.41 -14.71
N LYS A 4 -19.18 -0.21 -13.81
CA LYS A 4 -19.67 0.41 -12.56
C LYS A 4 -18.68 0.10 -11.44
N VAL A 5 -18.05 1.13 -10.89
CA VAL A 5 -17.01 1.01 -9.86
C VAL A 5 -17.47 1.62 -8.54
N ALA A 6 -17.45 0.83 -7.47
CA ALA A 6 -17.65 1.30 -6.12
C ALA A 6 -16.30 1.54 -5.42
N VAL A 7 -16.19 2.62 -4.63
CA VAL A 7 -15.02 2.90 -3.79
C VAL A 7 -15.46 2.93 -2.34
N ALA A 8 -15.17 1.88 -1.58
CA ALA A 8 -15.50 1.77 -0.17
C ALA A 8 -14.38 2.35 0.70
N GLY A 9 -14.73 3.29 1.58
CA GLY A 9 -13.75 4.10 2.31
C GLY A 9 -13.36 5.39 1.58
N ALA A 10 -14.21 5.88 0.67
CA ALA A 10 -13.95 7.03 -0.21
C ALA A 10 -13.56 8.33 0.52
N THR A 11 -13.92 8.49 1.79
CA THR A 11 -13.60 9.70 2.56
C THR A 11 -12.20 9.69 3.19
N GLY A 12 -11.56 8.52 3.30
CA GLY A 12 -10.20 8.39 3.82
C GLY A 12 -9.13 8.74 2.79
N ASN A 13 -7.87 8.91 3.24
CA ASN A 13 -6.76 9.31 2.35
C ASN A 13 -6.62 8.39 1.15
N VAL A 14 -6.57 7.07 1.36
CA VAL A 14 -6.45 6.09 0.26
C VAL A 14 -7.69 6.08 -0.64
N GLY A 15 -8.90 6.24 -0.08
CA GLY A 15 -10.12 6.29 -0.89
C GLY A 15 -10.18 7.51 -1.81
N ARG A 16 -9.69 8.67 -1.33
CA ARG A 16 -9.55 9.88 -2.14
C ARG A 16 -8.49 9.70 -3.23
N GLU A 17 -7.36 9.07 -2.89
CA GLU A 17 -6.31 8.76 -3.84
C GLU A 17 -6.80 7.82 -4.95
N ILE A 18 -7.56 6.78 -4.58
CA ILE A 18 -8.20 5.88 -5.54
C ILE A 18 -9.08 6.66 -6.54
N LEU A 19 -9.89 7.61 -6.06
CA LEU A 19 -10.73 8.43 -6.92
C LEU A 19 -9.89 9.32 -7.85
N SER A 20 -8.82 9.94 -7.34
CA SER A 20 -7.90 10.75 -8.15
C SER A 20 -7.26 9.92 -9.26
N ILE A 21 -6.66 8.78 -8.90
CA ILE A 21 -5.96 7.90 -9.84
C ILE A 21 -6.92 7.32 -10.90
N LEU A 22 -8.16 6.96 -10.52
CA LEU A 22 -9.15 6.49 -11.49
C LEU A 22 -9.43 7.54 -12.57
N ASP A 23 -9.54 8.81 -12.18
CA ASP A 23 -9.76 9.93 -13.11
C ASP A 23 -8.50 10.24 -13.94
N GLU A 24 -7.35 10.41 -13.29
CA GLU A 24 -6.05 10.71 -13.93
C GLU A 24 -5.67 9.66 -14.98
N ARG A 25 -5.97 8.39 -14.72
CA ARG A 25 -5.70 7.29 -15.65
C ARG A 25 -6.77 7.13 -16.73
N GLY A 26 -7.85 7.93 -16.70
CA GLY A 26 -8.99 7.79 -17.59
C GLY A 26 -9.60 6.39 -17.54
N PHE A 27 -9.71 5.81 -16.34
CA PHE A 27 -10.23 4.45 -16.19
C PHE A 27 -11.64 4.36 -16.78
N PRO A 28 -11.97 3.30 -17.55
CA PRO A 28 -13.23 3.21 -18.30
C PRO A 28 -14.43 2.87 -17.39
N ALA A 29 -14.73 3.74 -16.42
CA ALA A 29 -15.91 3.65 -15.56
C ALA A 29 -17.05 4.53 -16.09
N ASP A 30 -18.18 3.91 -16.41
CA ASP A 30 -19.42 4.62 -16.78
C ASP A 30 -20.05 5.27 -15.53
N GLU A 31 -19.93 4.61 -14.37
CA GLU A 31 -20.40 5.11 -13.08
C GLU A 31 -19.38 4.84 -11.97
N VAL A 32 -19.15 5.83 -11.11
CA VAL A 32 -18.34 5.70 -9.89
C VAL A 32 -19.19 6.03 -8.67
N VAL A 33 -19.23 5.12 -7.71
CA VAL A 33 -20.01 5.24 -6.47
C VAL A 33 -19.07 5.37 -5.26
N ALA A 34 -19.07 6.55 -4.63
CA ALA A 34 -18.33 6.78 -3.41
C ALA A 34 -19.11 6.23 -2.19
N LEU A 35 -18.50 5.30 -1.45
CA LEU A 35 -19.09 4.64 -0.28
C LEU A 35 -18.25 4.88 0.97
N ALA A 36 -18.91 5.11 2.10
CA ALA A 36 -18.28 5.16 3.41
C ALA A 36 -19.24 4.66 4.49
N SER A 37 -18.84 4.74 5.76
CA SER A 37 -19.77 4.43 6.85
C SER A 37 -20.87 5.49 6.97
N ARG A 38 -21.98 5.11 7.59
CA ARG A 38 -23.14 5.99 7.83
C ARG A 38 -22.81 7.37 8.42
N ARG A 39 -21.76 7.48 9.25
CA ARG A 39 -21.30 8.77 9.83
C ARG A 39 -20.80 9.77 8.77
N SER A 40 -20.36 9.27 7.63
CA SER A 40 -19.77 10.04 6.53
C SER A 40 -20.72 10.17 5.33
N MET A 41 -21.90 9.56 5.41
CA MET A 41 -22.93 9.66 4.36
C MET A 41 -23.31 11.12 4.12
N GLY A 42 -23.42 11.50 2.85
CA GLY A 42 -23.74 12.86 2.43
C GLY A 42 -22.53 13.80 2.35
N THR A 43 -21.36 13.38 2.82
CA THR A 43 -20.10 14.09 2.55
C THR A 43 -19.82 14.09 1.05
N GLU A 44 -19.12 15.10 0.56
CA GLU A 44 -18.71 15.22 -0.83
C GLU A 44 -17.23 14.85 -1.01
N VAL A 45 -16.93 14.14 -2.09
CA VAL A 45 -15.58 13.80 -2.53
C VAL A 45 -15.45 14.13 -4.02
N SER A 46 -14.26 14.56 -4.44
CA SER A 46 -13.98 14.86 -5.86
C SER A 46 -13.65 13.59 -6.63
N PHE A 47 -14.03 13.58 -7.90
CA PHE A 47 -13.68 12.59 -8.90
C PHE A 47 -13.49 13.35 -10.24
N GLY A 48 -12.25 13.77 -10.50
CA GLY A 48 -11.95 14.75 -11.54
C GLY A 48 -12.75 16.04 -11.34
N ASP A 49 -13.37 16.52 -12.42
CA ASP A 49 -14.25 17.70 -12.40
C ASP A 49 -15.62 17.44 -11.73
N LYS A 50 -15.92 16.19 -11.35
CA LYS A 50 -17.20 15.81 -10.73
C LYS A 50 -17.08 15.80 -9.20
N THR A 51 -18.19 16.13 -8.55
CA THR A 51 -18.37 15.93 -7.11
C THR A 51 -19.32 14.77 -6.86
N LEU A 52 -18.87 13.77 -6.10
CA LEU A 52 -19.66 12.61 -5.73
C LEU A 52 -20.18 12.75 -4.30
N LYS A 53 -21.46 12.51 -4.11
CA LYS A 53 -22.07 12.42 -2.77
C LYS A 53 -21.89 11.01 -2.22
N VAL A 54 -21.25 10.92 -1.06
CA VAL A 54 -20.95 9.65 -0.39
C VAL A 54 -22.24 8.97 0.07
N LYS A 55 -22.41 7.69 -0.31
CA LYS A 55 -23.52 6.83 0.14
C LYS A 55 -23.05 5.91 1.27
N ASP A 56 -24.01 5.32 1.99
CA ASP A 56 -23.71 4.35 3.06
C ASP A 56 -23.35 2.99 2.45
N LEU A 57 -22.18 2.47 2.83
CA LEU A 57 -21.70 1.15 2.42
C LEU A 57 -22.68 0.04 2.81
N ALA A 58 -23.32 0.16 3.99
CA ALA A 58 -24.16 -0.91 4.53
C ALA A 58 -25.46 -1.13 3.75
N THR A 59 -25.93 -0.12 3.00
CA THR A 59 -27.19 -0.14 2.27
C THR A 59 -27.01 -0.12 0.75
N CYS A 60 -25.76 -0.14 0.26
CA CYS A 60 -25.48 -0.18 -1.15
C CYS A 60 -25.83 -1.55 -1.75
N ASP A 61 -26.52 -1.54 -2.88
CA ASP A 61 -26.71 -2.72 -3.72
C ASP A 61 -25.48 -2.90 -4.62
N PHE A 62 -24.95 -4.13 -4.66
CA PHE A 62 -23.77 -4.49 -5.44
C PHE A 62 -24.11 -5.45 -6.60
N SER A 63 -25.38 -5.80 -6.78
CA SER A 63 -25.83 -6.76 -7.82
C SER A 63 -25.55 -6.32 -9.25
N ASP A 64 -25.42 -5.01 -9.48
CA ASP A 64 -25.10 -4.39 -10.77
C ASP A 64 -23.73 -3.71 -10.79
N THR A 65 -22.88 -3.94 -9.77
CA THR A 65 -21.55 -3.33 -9.64
C THR A 65 -20.46 -4.29 -10.10
N ASP A 66 -19.62 -3.87 -11.04
CA ASP A 66 -18.56 -4.73 -11.58
C ASP A 66 -17.37 -4.86 -10.62
N ILE A 67 -16.92 -3.74 -10.06
CA ILE A 67 -15.70 -3.66 -9.24
C ILE A 67 -15.96 -2.87 -7.97
N CYS A 68 -15.48 -3.37 -6.83
CA CYS A 68 -15.45 -2.63 -5.57
C CYS A 68 -14.00 -2.49 -5.09
N LEU A 69 -13.48 -1.26 -5.08
CA LEU A 69 -12.19 -0.91 -4.50
C LEU A 69 -12.38 -0.69 -2.99
N MET A 70 -11.95 -1.65 -2.19
CA MET A 70 -12.18 -1.69 -0.75
C MET A 70 -10.99 -1.12 0.03
N SER A 71 -11.18 0.04 0.66
CA SER A 71 -10.20 0.70 1.52
C SER A 71 -10.83 1.23 2.82
N ALA A 72 -11.75 0.47 3.42
CA ALA A 72 -12.44 0.81 4.67
C ALA A 72 -11.85 0.14 5.93
N GLY A 73 -10.71 -0.54 5.80
CA GLY A 73 -10.03 -1.25 6.90
C GLY A 73 -10.44 -2.72 7.05
N GLY A 74 -9.64 -3.49 7.79
CA GLY A 74 -9.75 -4.95 7.84
C GLY A 74 -11.04 -5.48 8.46
N ALA A 75 -11.56 -4.84 9.49
CA ALA A 75 -12.82 -5.26 10.12
C ALA A 75 -14.03 -5.10 9.17
N VAL A 76 -14.08 -3.96 8.45
CA VAL A 76 -15.12 -3.70 7.45
C VAL A 76 -14.97 -4.66 6.26
N SER A 77 -13.75 -4.84 5.77
CA SER A 77 -13.44 -5.81 4.72
C SER A 77 -13.89 -7.24 5.08
N LYS A 78 -13.60 -7.69 6.30
CA LYS A 78 -14.00 -9.01 6.79
C LYS A 78 -15.52 -9.22 6.73
N GLU A 79 -16.29 -8.18 7.02
CA GLU A 79 -17.74 -8.22 7.00
C GLU A 79 -18.32 -8.11 5.58
N PHE A 80 -17.83 -7.15 4.79
CA PHE A 80 -18.47 -6.72 3.54
C PHE A 80 -17.89 -7.38 2.30
N SER A 81 -16.58 -7.61 2.21
CA SER A 81 -15.96 -8.17 1.00
C SER A 81 -16.56 -9.52 0.58
N PRO A 82 -16.89 -10.46 1.50
CA PRO A 82 -17.56 -11.71 1.12
C PRO A 82 -18.99 -11.50 0.60
N LYS A 83 -19.74 -10.54 1.18
CA LYS A 83 -21.11 -10.23 0.76
C LYS A 83 -21.12 -9.60 -0.63
N ILE A 84 -20.20 -8.66 -0.87
CA ILE A 84 -20.01 -7.98 -2.17
C ILE A 84 -19.58 -9.00 -3.23
N GLY A 85 -18.58 -9.83 -2.91
CA GLY A 85 -18.11 -10.90 -3.80
C GLY A 85 -19.20 -11.90 -4.19
N ALA A 86 -20.06 -12.28 -3.24
CA ALA A 86 -21.19 -13.17 -3.47
C ALA A 86 -22.29 -12.54 -4.36
N ALA A 87 -22.37 -11.22 -4.43
CA ALA A 87 -23.29 -10.50 -5.31
C ALA A 87 -22.79 -10.43 -6.78
N GLY A 88 -21.59 -10.94 -7.07
CA GLY A 88 -20.99 -10.96 -8.42
C GLY A 88 -19.96 -9.85 -8.67
N CYS A 89 -19.85 -8.89 -7.75
CA CYS A 89 -18.90 -7.79 -7.82
C CYS A 89 -17.48 -8.25 -7.46
N VAL A 90 -16.46 -7.86 -8.23
CA VAL A 90 -15.05 -8.18 -7.90
C VAL A 90 -14.50 -7.17 -6.89
N VAL A 91 -14.15 -7.66 -5.70
CA VAL A 91 -13.57 -6.83 -4.65
C VAL A 91 -12.06 -6.78 -4.79
N ILE A 92 -11.48 -5.59 -4.90
CA ILE A 92 -10.02 -5.37 -4.81
C ILE A 92 -9.77 -4.72 -3.46
N ASP A 93 -9.14 -5.47 -2.55
CA ASP A 93 -9.10 -5.16 -1.13
C ASP A 93 -7.73 -4.68 -0.67
N ASN A 94 -7.65 -3.43 -0.19
CA ASN A 94 -6.42 -2.82 0.30
C ASN A 94 -6.11 -3.10 1.78
N SER A 95 -6.97 -3.84 2.48
CA SER A 95 -6.68 -4.22 3.86
C SER A 95 -5.77 -5.46 3.92
N SER A 96 -5.25 -5.75 5.12
CA SER A 96 -4.49 -6.98 5.35
C SER A 96 -5.36 -8.24 5.49
N GLN A 97 -6.70 -8.11 5.49
CA GLN A 97 -7.64 -9.17 5.87
C GLN A 97 -7.51 -10.43 5.00
N TRP A 98 -7.27 -10.27 3.70
CA TRP A 98 -7.31 -11.38 2.74
C TRP A 98 -5.93 -11.79 2.20
N ARG A 99 -4.87 -11.08 2.58
CA ARG A 99 -3.54 -11.23 1.95
C ARG A 99 -2.94 -12.62 2.13
N THR A 100 -3.21 -13.29 3.26
CA THR A 100 -2.70 -14.64 3.54
C THR A 100 -3.71 -15.75 3.26
N ASP A 101 -4.91 -15.42 2.77
CA ASP A 101 -5.92 -16.41 2.43
C ASP A 101 -5.46 -17.22 1.20
N PRO A 102 -5.46 -18.57 1.23
CA PRO A 102 -4.98 -19.38 0.11
C PRO A 102 -5.90 -19.34 -1.12
N ASP A 103 -7.15 -18.90 -0.96
CA ASP A 103 -8.13 -18.78 -2.05
C ASP A 103 -8.24 -17.36 -2.60
N VAL A 104 -7.47 -16.40 -2.07
CA VAL A 104 -7.43 -15.02 -2.56
C VAL A 104 -6.04 -14.72 -3.14
N PRO A 105 -5.95 -14.32 -4.41
CA PRO A 105 -4.68 -13.90 -4.99
C PRO A 105 -4.20 -12.58 -4.37
N LEU A 106 -2.89 -12.48 -4.13
CA LEU A 106 -2.22 -11.27 -3.67
C LEU A 106 -1.41 -10.72 -4.84
N ILE A 107 -1.81 -9.56 -5.38
CA ILE A 107 -1.36 -9.12 -6.71
C ILE A 107 -0.52 -7.86 -6.66
N VAL A 108 0.63 -7.92 -7.31
CA VAL A 108 1.39 -6.77 -7.82
C VAL A 108 1.46 -6.95 -9.33
N PRO A 109 0.80 -6.10 -10.14
CA PRO A 109 0.69 -6.29 -11.59
C PRO A 109 2.03 -6.51 -12.31
N GLU A 110 3.08 -5.78 -11.91
CA GLU A 110 4.41 -5.87 -12.49
C GLU A 110 5.14 -7.18 -12.14
N VAL A 111 4.62 -7.97 -11.19
CA VAL A 111 5.30 -9.14 -10.63
C VAL A 111 4.59 -10.45 -10.93
N ASN A 112 3.28 -10.51 -10.69
CA ASN A 112 2.50 -11.75 -10.73
C ASN A 112 1.07 -11.57 -11.27
N ALA A 113 0.89 -10.72 -12.30
CA ALA A 113 -0.42 -10.44 -12.90
C ALA A 113 -1.19 -11.70 -13.33
N ASP A 114 -0.50 -12.76 -13.75
CA ASP A 114 -1.05 -14.05 -14.14
C ASP A 114 -1.79 -14.77 -12.99
N ALA A 115 -1.40 -14.53 -11.73
CA ALA A 115 -2.09 -15.08 -10.57
C ALA A 115 -3.49 -14.50 -10.35
N ILE A 116 -3.85 -13.41 -11.05
CA ILE A 116 -5.14 -12.72 -10.86
C ILE A 116 -6.31 -13.67 -11.05
N VAL A 117 -6.21 -14.66 -11.96
CA VAL A 117 -7.27 -15.63 -12.29
C VAL A 117 -7.84 -16.37 -11.06
N GLY A 118 -7.06 -16.46 -9.98
CA GLY A 118 -7.49 -17.04 -8.71
C GLY A 118 -8.64 -16.29 -8.02
N PHE A 119 -8.92 -15.04 -8.41
CA PHE A 119 -9.95 -14.21 -7.78
C PHE A 119 -11.33 -14.87 -7.79
N LYS A 120 -11.63 -15.67 -8.83
CA LYS A 120 -12.93 -16.30 -9.08
C LYS A 120 -13.41 -17.21 -7.94
N LYS A 121 -12.52 -17.66 -7.05
CA LYS A 121 -12.89 -18.50 -5.90
C LYS A 121 -13.76 -17.76 -4.88
N LYS A 122 -13.49 -16.47 -4.68
CA LYS A 122 -14.17 -15.64 -3.67
C LYS A 122 -14.69 -14.31 -4.23
N ASN A 123 -14.41 -14.00 -5.50
CA ASN A 123 -14.52 -12.67 -6.10
C ASN A 123 -13.77 -11.58 -5.32
N ILE A 124 -12.60 -11.95 -4.78
CA ILE A 124 -11.73 -11.04 -4.02
C ILE A 124 -10.32 -11.14 -4.58
N ILE A 125 -9.67 -9.99 -4.72
CA ILE A 125 -8.24 -9.80 -4.98
C ILE A 125 -7.69 -9.00 -3.81
N ALA A 126 -6.56 -9.43 -3.24
CA ALA A 126 -5.89 -8.68 -2.20
C ALA A 126 -4.79 -7.79 -2.80
N ASN A 127 -4.75 -6.53 -2.36
CA ASN A 127 -3.64 -5.62 -2.57
C ASN A 127 -2.62 -5.80 -1.43
N PRO A 128 -1.31 -5.85 -1.72
CA PRO A 128 -0.27 -6.03 -0.72
C PRO A 128 -0.07 -4.82 0.20
N ASN A 129 0.77 -5.03 1.22
CA ASN A 129 1.36 -3.99 2.06
C ASN A 129 2.17 -3.03 1.19
N CYS A 130 2.14 -1.74 1.55
CA CYS A 130 2.82 -0.68 0.81
C CYS A 130 4.33 -0.91 0.68
N SER A 131 5.01 -1.31 1.76
CA SER A 131 6.45 -1.62 1.77
C SER A 131 6.73 -2.86 0.92
N THR A 132 5.92 -3.92 1.04
CA THR A 132 6.08 -5.10 0.18
C THR A 132 5.91 -4.75 -1.30
N ALA A 133 4.90 -3.96 -1.65
CA ALA A 133 4.57 -3.62 -3.03
C ALA A 133 5.76 -2.96 -3.75
N GLN A 134 6.32 -1.89 -3.17
CA GLN A 134 7.49 -1.22 -3.75
C GLN A 134 8.72 -2.13 -3.82
N LEU A 135 8.91 -2.98 -2.80
CA LEU A 135 10.05 -3.87 -2.72
C LEU A 135 10.00 -4.90 -3.85
N VAL A 136 8.88 -5.61 -4.02
CA VAL A 136 8.80 -6.70 -4.99
C VAL A 136 8.82 -6.20 -6.44
N VAL A 137 8.36 -4.99 -6.73
CA VAL A 137 8.53 -4.35 -8.05
C VAL A 137 10.02 -4.22 -8.37
N ALA A 138 10.84 -3.74 -7.41
CA ALA A 138 12.29 -3.63 -7.59
C ALA A 138 13.00 -4.99 -7.61
N LEU A 139 12.56 -5.95 -6.80
CA LEU A 139 13.19 -7.27 -6.70
C LEU A 139 12.90 -8.19 -7.89
N LYS A 140 11.69 -8.14 -8.47
CA LYS A 140 11.25 -9.05 -9.53
C LYS A 140 12.22 -9.13 -10.72
N PRO A 141 12.58 -8.03 -11.40
CA PRO A 141 13.45 -8.12 -12.57
C PRO A 141 14.87 -8.60 -12.20
N LEU A 142 15.34 -8.31 -10.99
CA LEU A 142 16.61 -8.83 -10.47
C LEU A 142 16.52 -10.33 -10.19
N HIS A 143 15.42 -10.79 -9.59
CA HIS A 143 15.16 -12.20 -9.28
C HIS A 143 15.12 -13.06 -10.55
N ASP A 144 14.52 -12.55 -11.62
CA ASP A 144 14.47 -13.24 -12.91
C ASP A 144 15.86 -13.37 -13.54
N ALA A 145 16.69 -12.34 -13.40
CA ALA A 145 18.05 -12.33 -13.93
C ALA A 145 19.01 -13.19 -13.11
N ALA A 146 18.94 -13.09 -11.78
CA ALA A 146 19.69 -13.86 -10.81
C ALA A 146 18.78 -14.17 -9.62
N THR A 147 18.43 -15.44 -9.44
CA THR A 147 17.50 -15.87 -8.38
C THR A 147 17.95 -15.36 -7.02
N ILE A 148 17.04 -14.68 -6.32
CA ILE A 148 17.29 -14.12 -4.99
C ILE A 148 17.25 -15.24 -3.95
N LYS A 149 18.27 -15.28 -3.11
CA LYS A 149 18.39 -16.19 -1.97
C LYS A 149 17.95 -15.54 -0.67
N ARG A 150 18.42 -14.31 -0.42
CA ARG A 150 18.17 -13.59 0.84
C ARG A 150 17.98 -12.10 0.59
N VAL A 151 17.09 -11.50 1.39
CA VAL A 151 16.86 -10.06 1.45
C VAL A 151 16.95 -9.60 2.90
N VAL A 152 17.70 -8.53 3.14
CA VAL A 152 17.70 -7.79 4.42
C VAL A 152 17.23 -6.38 4.11
N VAL A 153 16.13 -5.96 4.71
CA VAL A 153 15.53 -4.64 4.46
C VAL A 153 15.37 -3.85 5.76
N SER A 154 15.74 -2.58 5.74
CA SER A 154 15.42 -1.62 6.78
C SER A 154 14.55 -0.53 6.18
N THR A 155 13.35 -0.34 6.72
CA THR A 155 12.39 0.62 6.20
C THR A 155 12.45 1.95 6.93
N TYR A 156 12.10 3.01 6.21
CA TYR A 156 11.94 4.38 6.67
C TYR A 156 10.54 4.81 6.23
N GLN A 157 9.53 4.37 6.97
CA GLN A 157 8.14 4.54 6.58
C GLN A 157 7.60 5.91 7.05
N SER A 158 6.98 6.65 6.13
CA SER A 158 6.28 7.90 6.40
C SER A 158 5.07 7.74 7.33
N VAL A 159 4.61 8.83 7.94
CA VAL A 159 3.43 8.84 8.82
C VAL A 159 2.11 8.62 8.08
N SER A 160 2.04 8.85 6.76
CA SER A 160 0.85 8.57 5.95
C SER A 160 0.34 7.12 6.05
N GLY A 161 1.24 6.15 6.28
CA GLY A 161 0.86 4.75 6.47
C GLY A 161 0.01 4.50 7.73
N ALA A 162 0.01 5.43 8.68
CA ALA A 162 -0.85 5.41 9.88
C ALA A 162 -2.12 6.28 9.72
N GLY A 163 -2.36 6.85 8.54
CA GLY A 163 -3.55 7.62 8.21
C GLY A 163 -3.44 9.12 8.49
N LYS A 164 -4.55 9.84 8.27
CA LYS A 164 -4.61 11.30 8.33
C LYS A 164 -4.25 11.84 9.71
N ASP A 165 -4.80 11.28 10.77
CA ASP A 165 -4.57 11.79 12.13
C ASP A 165 -3.10 11.68 12.55
N ALA A 166 -2.38 10.68 12.03
CA ALA A 166 -0.94 10.53 12.23
C ALA A 166 -0.12 11.60 11.50
N MET A 167 -0.56 12.00 10.30
CA MET A 167 0.02 13.14 9.57
C MET A 167 -0.24 14.45 10.32
N ASP A 168 -1.45 14.65 10.80
CA ASP A 168 -1.85 15.82 11.59
C ASP A 168 -1.03 15.88 12.90
N GLU A 169 -0.76 14.74 13.55
CA GLU A 169 0.11 14.67 14.73
C GLU A 169 1.56 15.09 14.42
N LEU A 170 2.18 14.59 13.34
CA LEU A 170 3.52 15.02 12.97
C LEU A 170 3.57 16.53 12.74
N PHE A 171 2.58 17.09 12.04
CA PHE A 171 2.48 18.53 11.81
C PHE A 171 2.35 19.31 13.11
N ALA A 172 1.43 18.90 13.99
CA ALA A 172 1.18 19.56 15.27
C ALA A 172 2.40 19.50 16.20
N GLN A 173 3.02 18.32 16.36
CA GLN A 173 4.23 18.16 17.17
C GLN A 173 5.40 18.98 16.63
N THR A 174 5.57 19.03 15.31
CA THR A 174 6.64 19.82 14.67
C THR A 174 6.45 21.31 14.95
N ARG A 175 5.23 21.83 14.80
CA ARG A 175 4.91 23.23 15.14
C ARG A 175 5.15 23.53 16.61
N ALA A 176 4.67 22.68 17.51
CA ALA A 176 4.78 22.86 18.96
C ALA A 176 6.24 23.04 19.41
N ILE A 177 7.17 22.28 18.81
CA ILE A 177 8.61 22.38 19.12
C ILE A 177 9.17 23.78 18.83
N PHE A 178 8.75 24.42 17.73
CA PHE A 178 9.24 25.76 17.37
C PHE A 178 8.64 26.89 18.20
N VAL A 179 7.52 26.65 18.88
CA VAL A 179 6.88 27.63 19.77
C VAL A 179 7.02 27.26 21.26
N SER A 180 7.82 26.24 21.58
CA SER A 180 8.05 25.74 22.95
C SER A 180 6.78 25.28 23.67
N ASP A 181 5.78 24.82 22.92
CA ASP A 181 4.57 24.21 23.46
C ASP A 181 4.83 22.76 23.87
N PRO A 182 4.01 22.19 24.78
CA PRO A 182 4.07 20.78 25.13
C PRO A 182 3.88 19.87 23.90
N VAL A 183 4.72 18.84 23.79
CA VAL A 183 4.64 17.86 22.71
C VAL A 183 4.11 16.54 23.26
N GLU A 184 2.86 16.23 22.95
CA GLU A 184 2.20 15.01 23.42
C GLU A 184 1.95 14.02 22.27
N PRO A 185 2.36 12.74 22.43
CA PRO A 185 1.99 11.67 21.51
C PRO A 185 0.54 11.24 21.75
N LYS A 186 -0.28 11.21 20.69
CA LYS A 186 -1.71 10.82 20.77
C LYS A 186 -2.03 9.59 19.92
N ILE A 187 -1.46 9.53 18.73
CA ILE A 187 -1.60 8.49 17.72
C ILE A 187 -0.41 7.55 17.78
N PHE A 188 0.80 8.08 17.83
CA PHE A 188 2.01 7.27 17.98
C PHE A 188 2.29 6.96 19.46
N PRO A 189 2.98 5.85 19.77
CA PRO A 189 3.33 5.52 21.17
C PRO A 189 4.42 6.42 21.74
N LYS A 190 5.15 7.13 20.87
CA LYS A 190 6.22 8.08 21.22
C LYS A 190 6.13 9.28 20.27
N ARG A 191 6.73 10.40 20.66
CA ARG A 191 6.88 11.58 19.78
C ARG A 191 7.47 11.16 18.44
N ILE A 192 6.85 11.57 17.34
CA ILE A 192 7.36 11.32 16.00
C ILE A 192 8.16 12.51 15.46
N ALA A 193 7.79 13.75 15.80
CA ALA A 193 8.55 14.92 15.36
C ALA A 193 10.01 14.86 15.84
N PHE A 194 10.94 15.02 14.89
CA PHE A 194 12.39 14.92 15.09
C PHE A 194 12.82 13.63 15.82
N ASN A 195 12.15 12.52 15.55
CA ASN A 195 12.42 11.23 16.19
C ASN A 195 12.12 10.06 15.26
N LEU A 196 12.62 8.88 15.59
CA LEU A 196 12.33 7.63 14.88
C LEU A 196 11.68 6.64 15.84
N ILE A 197 10.73 5.84 15.34
CA ILE A 197 10.03 4.83 16.15
C ILE A 197 10.25 3.45 15.50
N PRO A 198 11.09 2.57 16.08
CA PRO A 198 11.41 1.25 15.54
C PRO A 198 10.33 0.22 15.91
N GLN A 199 9.06 0.60 15.68
CA GLN A 199 7.90 -0.23 15.88
C GLN A 199 6.80 0.25 14.94
N ILE A 200 6.35 -0.62 14.05
CA ILE A 200 5.17 -0.39 13.22
C ILE A 200 4.23 -1.57 13.36
N ASP A 201 2.95 -1.28 13.62
CA ASP A 201 1.96 -2.28 13.99
C ASP A 201 2.32 -2.94 15.36
N THR A 202 1.64 -4.03 15.73
CA THR A 202 1.83 -4.71 17.02
C THR A 202 3.04 -5.64 17.03
N PHE A 203 3.67 -5.83 18.19
CA PHE A 203 4.65 -6.91 18.38
C PHE A 203 4.00 -8.30 18.30
N MET A 204 4.75 -9.26 17.80
CA MET A 204 4.47 -10.69 17.75
C MET A 204 5.27 -11.42 18.84
N GLU A 205 4.93 -12.69 19.10
CA GLU A 205 5.53 -13.48 20.17
C GLU A 205 7.04 -13.71 20.02
N ASP A 206 7.55 -13.71 18.79
CA ASP A 206 8.96 -13.91 18.46
C ASP A 206 9.79 -12.62 18.49
N GLY A 207 9.18 -11.48 18.86
CA GLY A 207 9.81 -10.18 18.97
C GLY A 207 9.79 -9.33 17.69
N TYR A 208 9.38 -9.90 16.54
CA TYR A 208 9.11 -9.10 15.35
C TYR A 208 7.82 -8.31 15.51
N THR A 209 7.67 -7.26 14.73
CA THR A 209 6.40 -6.57 14.54
C THR A 209 5.58 -7.21 13.42
N LYS A 210 4.27 -7.01 13.46
CA LYS A 210 3.37 -7.49 12.41
C LYS A 210 3.68 -6.87 11.05
N GLU A 211 4.23 -5.66 11.00
CA GLU A 211 4.68 -5.04 9.74
C GLU A 211 5.87 -5.78 9.13
N GLU A 212 6.87 -6.13 9.94
CA GLU A 212 8.03 -6.92 9.50
C GLU A 212 7.59 -8.32 9.02
N TRP A 213 6.66 -8.94 9.75
CA TRP A 213 6.08 -10.22 9.35
C TRP A 213 5.34 -10.15 8.00
N LYS A 214 4.55 -9.09 7.75
CA LYS A 214 3.86 -8.88 6.47
C LYS A 214 4.85 -8.87 5.30
N MET A 215 5.97 -8.13 5.43
CA MET A 215 6.98 -8.08 4.37
C MET A 215 7.53 -9.48 4.04
N VAL A 216 7.71 -10.34 5.04
CA VAL A 216 8.19 -11.72 4.83
C VAL A 216 7.15 -12.57 4.11
N VAL A 217 5.93 -12.66 4.65
CA VAL A 217 4.91 -13.60 4.14
C VAL A 217 4.36 -13.16 2.79
N GLU A 218 4.19 -11.86 2.58
CA GLU A 218 3.66 -11.32 1.34
C GLU A 218 4.70 -11.43 0.20
N THR A 219 5.98 -11.12 0.45
CA THR A 219 7.05 -11.32 -0.55
C THR A 219 7.12 -12.78 -1.02
N LYS A 220 7.01 -13.73 -0.09
CA LYS A 220 7.00 -15.16 -0.41
C LYS A 220 5.80 -15.58 -1.26
N LYS A 221 4.62 -14.99 -1.00
CA LYS A 221 3.40 -15.30 -1.74
C LYS A 221 3.40 -14.66 -3.14
N ILE A 222 3.97 -13.47 -3.27
CA ILE A 222 3.96 -12.69 -4.53
C ILE A 222 5.09 -13.11 -5.46
N LEU A 223 6.31 -13.27 -4.93
CA LEU A 223 7.53 -13.40 -5.73
C LEU A 223 8.08 -14.83 -5.76
N ASP A 224 8.59 -15.32 -4.63
CA ASP A 224 9.10 -16.70 -4.52
C ASP A 224 9.12 -17.16 -3.05
N PRO A 225 8.47 -18.30 -2.71
CA PRO A 225 8.44 -18.83 -1.34
C PRO A 225 9.82 -19.19 -0.77
N LYS A 226 10.84 -19.39 -1.61
CA LYS A 226 12.21 -19.74 -1.20
C LYS A 226 13.02 -18.56 -0.67
N ILE A 227 12.60 -17.32 -0.93
CA ILE A 227 13.32 -16.12 -0.50
C ILE A 227 13.36 -16.05 1.03
N LYS A 228 14.56 -15.90 1.57
CA LYS A 228 14.78 -15.62 3.01
C LYS A 228 14.80 -14.12 3.24
N LEU A 229 13.70 -13.57 3.74
CA LEU A 229 13.60 -12.14 4.05
C LEU A 229 13.66 -11.91 5.56
N THR A 230 14.36 -10.86 5.98
CA THR A 230 14.22 -10.25 7.31
C THR A 230 14.09 -8.74 7.14
N ALA A 231 13.23 -8.13 7.94
CA ALA A 231 12.90 -6.72 7.88
C ALA A 231 13.08 -6.07 9.24
N THR A 232 13.48 -4.79 9.24
CA THR A 232 13.35 -3.89 10.39
C THR A 232 12.50 -2.70 9.97
N CYS A 233 11.35 -2.51 10.60
CA CYS A 233 10.39 -1.49 10.20
C CYS A 233 10.43 -0.27 11.13
N VAL A 234 10.81 0.90 10.60
CA VAL A 234 10.97 2.14 11.39
C VAL A 234 10.08 3.25 10.84
N ARG A 235 9.30 3.87 11.72
CA ARG A 235 8.53 5.08 11.39
C ARG A 235 9.45 6.30 11.47
N VAL A 236 9.43 7.13 10.44
CA VAL A 236 10.24 8.36 10.32
C VAL A 236 9.34 9.60 10.19
N PRO A 237 9.84 10.81 10.52
CA PRO A 237 9.06 12.05 10.48
C PRO A 237 8.96 12.60 9.05
N VAL A 238 8.43 11.79 8.15
CA VAL A 238 8.20 12.10 6.74
C VAL A 238 6.70 11.99 6.48
N PHE A 239 6.10 12.96 5.78
CA PHE A 239 4.65 12.97 5.56
C PHE A 239 4.19 11.85 4.62
N ILE A 240 4.78 11.77 3.43
CA ILE A 240 4.41 10.85 2.34
C ILE A 240 5.70 10.20 1.81
N SER A 241 5.56 9.01 1.23
CA SER A 241 6.63 8.16 0.67
C SER A 241 7.41 7.35 1.70
N HIS A 242 7.51 6.05 1.44
CA HIS A 242 8.35 5.13 2.20
C HIS A 242 9.70 4.99 1.50
N SER A 243 10.75 4.75 2.27
CA SER A 243 12.07 4.43 1.73
C SER A 243 12.58 3.13 2.35
N GLU A 244 13.44 2.43 1.62
CA GLU A 244 13.97 1.14 2.04
C GLU A 244 15.46 1.05 1.70
N SER A 245 16.26 0.65 2.69
CA SER A 245 17.62 0.21 2.47
C SER A 245 17.62 -1.30 2.33
N VAL A 246 17.98 -1.80 1.15
CA VAL A 246 17.80 -3.21 0.77
C VAL A 246 19.14 -3.84 0.40
N ASN A 247 19.48 -4.93 1.07
CA ASN A 247 20.60 -5.79 0.72
C ASN A 247 20.07 -7.11 0.16
N VAL A 248 20.53 -7.48 -1.04
CA VAL A 248 20.05 -8.67 -1.76
C VAL A 248 21.23 -9.62 -2.01
N GLU A 249 21.07 -10.88 -1.61
CA GLU A 249 21.98 -11.98 -1.90
C GLU A 249 21.39 -12.82 -3.04
N PHE A 250 22.18 -13.06 -4.08
CA PHE A 250 21.79 -13.84 -5.26
C PHE A 250 22.47 -15.21 -5.28
N GLU A 251 21.81 -16.20 -5.91
CA GLU A 251 22.38 -17.55 -6.10
C GLU A 251 23.57 -17.58 -7.06
N LYS A 252 23.62 -16.62 -7.98
CA LYS A 252 24.76 -16.39 -8.88
C LYS A 252 25.20 -14.92 -8.82
N PRO A 253 26.48 -14.61 -9.08
CA PRO A 253 26.94 -13.23 -9.12
C PRO A 253 26.12 -12.39 -10.11
N LEU A 254 25.73 -11.19 -9.67
CA LEU A 254 25.13 -10.15 -10.51
C LEU A 254 25.89 -8.85 -10.23
N SER A 255 26.51 -8.29 -11.27
CA SER A 255 27.25 -7.03 -11.10
C SER A 255 26.30 -5.85 -10.89
N ALA A 256 26.80 -4.79 -10.25
CA ALA A 256 26.03 -3.55 -10.09
C ALA A 256 25.67 -2.91 -11.43
N GLU A 257 26.52 -3.05 -12.45
CA GLU A 257 26.25 -2.53 -13.80
C GLU A 257 25.09 -3.26 -14.48
N GLU A 258 25.08 -4.60 -14.41
CA GLU A 258 23.98 -5.42 -14.93
C GLU A 258 22.68 -5.14 -14.18
N ALA A 259 22.72 -5.07 -12.85
CA ALA A 259 21.55 -4.74 -12.03
C ALA A 259 20.95 -3.39 -12.40
N ARG A 260 21.77 -2.35 -12.59
CA ARG A 260 21.29 -1.03 -13.08
C ARG A 260 20.65 -1.11 -14.44
N LYS A 261 21.25 -1.86 -15.38
CA LYS A 261 20.68 -2.03 -16.73
C LYS A 261 19.33 -2.73 -16.68
N ILE A 262 19.18 -3.73 -15.83
CA ILE A 262 17.92 -4.44 -15.61
C ILE A 262 16.87 -3.47 -15.05
N LEU A 263 17.19 -2.78 -13.94
CA LEU A 263 16.25 -1.86 -13.27
C LEU A 263 15.83 -0.68 -14.16
N ARG A 264 16.75 -0.13 -14.96
CA ARG A 264 16.45 0.98 -15.88
C ARG A 264 15.43 0.62 -16.96
N ASN A 265 15.32 -0.67 -17.31
CA ASN A 265 14.39 -1.15 -18.33
C ASN A 265 13.13 -1.80 -17.72
N ALA A 266 13.05 -1.89 -16.40
CA ALA A 266 11.92 -2.51 -15.72
C ALA A 266 10.71 -1.56 -15.67
N PRO A 267 9.49 -2.06 -15.92
CA PRO A 267 8.29 -1.24 -15.84
C PRO A 267 8.06 -0.78 -14.39
N GLY A 268 7.58 0.47 -14.23
CA GLY A 268 7.29 1.03 -12.91
C GLY A 268 8.53 1.44 -12.10
N ILE A 269 9.74 1.38 -12.67
CA ILE A 269 10.98 1.75 -11.99
C ILE A 269 11.64 2.94 -12.67
N LEU A 270 11.91 4.00 -11.90
CA LEU A 270 12.82 5.07 -12.28
C LEU A 270 14.12 4.94 -11.50
N LEU A 271 15.22 4.65 -12.21
CA LEU A 271 16.53 4.50 -11.58
C LEU A 271 17.26 5.85 -11.47
N LEU A 272 17.39 6.35 -10.23
CA LEU A 272 18.22 7.48 -9.85
C LEU A 272 19.44 6.98 -9.06
N ASP A 273 20.59 6.88 -9.72
CA ASP A 273 21.86 6.44 -9.12
C ASP A 273 23.03 7.18 -9.80
N THR A 274 23.09 8.50 -9.60
CA THR A 274 24.30 9.26 -9.92
C THR A 274 25.15 9.40 -8.65
N ARG A 275 26.45 9.11 -8.79
CA ARG A 275 27.40 9.12 -7.67
C ARG A 275 27.92 10.51 -7.38
N GLU A 276 26.99 11.46 -7.27
CA GLU A 276 27.23 12.86 -6.97
C GLU A 276 26.21 13.34 -5.92
N PRO A 277 26.48 14.44 -5.19
CA PRO A 277 25.53 14.98 -4.22
C PRO A 277 24.15 15.25 -4.87
N GLY A 278 23.10 14.67 -4.30
CA GLY A 278 21.72 14.79 -4.82
C GLY A 278 21.36 13.79 -5.93
N GLY A 279 22.27 12.87 -6.29
CA GLY A 279 22.07 11.88 -7.35
C GLY A 279 21.15 10.69 -7.04
N TYR A 280 20.30 10.82 -6.02
CA TYR A 280 19.47 9.76 -5.47
C TYR A 280 18.07 10.28 -5.18
N ALA A 281 17.07 9.38 -5.19
CA ALA A 281 15.70 9.71 -4.82
C ALA A 281 15.59 9.96 -3.31
N THR A 282 14.76 10.92 -2.91
CA THR A 282 14.32 11.09 -1.53
C THR A 282 12.79 11.01 -1.46
N PRO A 283 12.19 10.93 -0.25
CA PRO A 283 10.75 10.98 -0.10
C PRO A 283 10.08 12.21 -0.74
N HIS A 284 10.81 13.33 -0.87
CA HIS A 284 10.25 14.57 -1.40
C HIS A 284 9.96 14.47 -2.90
N GLU A 285 10.92 13.98 -3.70
CA GLU A 285 10.72 13.84 -5.15
C GLU A 285 9.85 12.63 -5.51
N ALA A 286 9.75 11.65 -4.61
CA ALA A 286 8.95 10.44 -4.82
C ALA A 286 7.47 10.61 -4.43
N ALA A 287 7.07 11.74 -3.85
CA ALA A 287 5.69 11.97 -3.43
C ALA A 287 4.85 12.59 -4.57
N GLY A 288 3.70 11.99 -4.85
CA GLY A 288 2.82 12.31 -5.98
C GLY A 288 3.05 11.37 -7.15
#